data_AF-A0A386PMX7-F1
#
_entry.id   AF-A0A386PMX7-F1
#
_cell.length_a   1.000
_cell.length_b   1.000
_cell.length_c   1.000
_cell.angle_alpha   90.00
_cell.angle_beta   90.00
_cell.angle_gamma   90.00
#
_symmetry.space_group_name_H-M   'P 1'
#
loop_
_entity.id
_entity.type
_entity.pdbx_description
1 polymer ?
#
loop_
_entity_poly.entity_id
_entity_poly.type
_entity_poly.pdbx_seq_one_letter_code
_entity_poly.pdbx_strand_id
1 'polypeptide(L)'
;MRKSVSILLVSIYIVSCNRLDVSIDTQINRIEKIKEIEITDNNNPFIFNTDDINRTKNIKLTKEDKDRLVAFGANKYASALLSFYNKYDNFYEATITYYNCDNNDVSCKNKSLLLYKNNDNIFKLNYSNLTKEFRALVVILKESAPNYISTILSEAIDKVEHCFKKAVDSNQTHKDYLIIDANCIYSYFYGINIAITDYIDAFTSVVNVCSSLYFTYSVRSFADMAKKFAKKRGIKSITAIACAIEAIVSSGSIEEAKKLAEELDRERENEGKEFAKAIDALNVAYKTVTL
;
A
#
# COMPACT_ATOMS: atom_id res chain seq x y z
N MET A 1 -24.64 -41.80 -21.86
CA MET A 1 -24.17 -40.84 -20.83
C MET A 1 -22.89 -40.16 -21.32
N ARG A 2 -23.00 -38.95 -21.86
CA ARG A 2 -21.83 -38.14 -22.24
C ARG A 2 -21.49 -37.22 -21.06
N LYS A 3 -20.29 -37.36 -20.49
CA LYS A 3 -19.78 -36.47 -19.44
C LYS A 3 -19.30 -35.17 -20.11
N SER A 4 -19.95 -34.06 -19.79
CA SER A 4 -19.48 -32.72 -20.15
C SER A 4 -18.29 -32.36 -19.26
N VAL A 5 -17.16 -32.06 -19.89
CA VAL A 5 -15.98 -31.48 -19.25
C VAL A 5 -16.16 -29.96 -19.24
N SER A 6 -16.42 -29.40 -18.07
CA SER A 6 -16.42 -27.94 -17.88
C SER A 6 -14.96 -27.45 -17.84
N ILE A 7 -14.54 -26.80 -18.91
CA ILE A 7 -13.28 -26.06 -18.97
C ILE A 7 -13.49 -24.75 -18.19
N LEU A 8 -12.88 -24.64 -17.01
CA LEU A 8 -12.83 -23.41 -16.23
C LEU A 8 -11.86 -22.45 -16.92
N LEU A 9 -12.40 -21.48 -17.65
CA LEU A 9 -11.65 -20.34 -18.16
C LEU A 9 -11.29 -19.43 -16.98
N VAL A 10 -10.06 -19.56 -16.47
CA VAL A 10 -9.44 -18.58 -15.58
C VAL A 10 -9.08 -17.37 -16.44
N SER A 11 -9.89 -16.33 -16.38
CA SER A 11 -9.59 -15.02 -16.96
C SER A 11 -8.42 -14.41 -16.20
N ILE A 12 -7.21 -14.53 -16.76
CA ILE A 12 -6.03 -13.79 -16.32
C ILE A 12 -6.31 -12.32 -16.69
N TYR A 13 -6.70 -11.53 -15.69
CA TYR A 13 -6.74 -10.08 -15.82
C TYR A 13 -5.30 -9.58 -15.89
N ILE A 14 -4.77 -9.44 -17.10
CA ILE A 14 -3.56 -8.66 -17.36
C ILE A 14 -3.98 -7.19 -17.22
N VAL A 15 -3.98 -6.69 -15.97
CA VAL A 15 -3.97 -5.25 -15.74
C VAL A 15 -2.55 -4.80 -16.07
N SER A 16 -2.38 -4.37 -17.32
CA SER A 16 -1.25 -3.54 -17.74
C SER A 16 -1.05 -2.42 -16.71
N CYS A 17 0.18 -1.97 -16.48
CA CYS A 17 0.57 -0.84 -15.61
C CYS A 17 -0.05 0.52 -16.02
N ASN A 18 -1.23 0.50 -16.61
CA ASN A 18 -1.96 1.66 -17.06
C ASN A 18 -2.18 2.62 -15.91
N ARG A 19 -1.75 3.84 -16.17
CA ARG A 19 -1.98 5.05 -15.38
C ARG A 19 -3.41 5.09 -14.85
N LEU A 20 -3.56 4.92 -13.53
CA LEU A 20 -4.77 5.34 -12.83
C LEU A 20 -4.60 6.82 -12.53
N ASP A 21 -5.28 7.67 -13.30
CA ASP A 21 -5.30 9.12 -13.08
C ASP A 21 -5.98 9.42 -11.72
N VAL A 22 -5.16 9.58 -10.69
CA VAL A 22 -5.58 10.04 -9.36
C VAL A 22 -5.24 11.53 -9.26
N SER A 23 -6.26 12.37 -9.09
CA SER A 23 -6.16 13.83 -8.98
C SER A 23 -5.09 14.26 -7.96
N ILE A 24 -4.21 15.19 -8.36
CA ILE A 24 -2.89 15.38 -7.74
C ILE A 24 -2.87 16.38 -6.56
N ASP A 25 -3.79 17.35 -6.48
CA ASP A 25 -3.43 18.62 -5.84
C ASP A 25 -3.79 18.86 -4.35
N THR A 26 -4.49 17.98 -3.62
CA THR A 26 -5.04 18.39 -2.30
C THR A 26 -4.44 17.72 -1.04
N GLN A 27 -3.77 16.56 -1.13
CA GLN A 27 -3.62 15.71 0.07
C GLN A 27 -2.24 15.71 0.78
N ILE A 28 -1.13 16.01 0.10
CA ILE A 28 0.20 15.76 0.70
C ILE A 28 0.70 16.90 1.63
N ASN A 29 0.19 18.14 1.49
CA ASN A 29 0.54 19.25 2.41
C ASN A 29 -0.06 19.10 3.83
N ARG A 30 -0.86 18.05 4.09
CA ARG A 30 -1.57 17.85 5.37
C ARG A 30 -0.96 16.74 6.25
N ILE A 31 -0.01 15.96 5.72
CA ILE A 31 0.73 14.92 6.47
C ILE A 31 1.82 15.53 7.38
N GLU A 32 2.27 16.76 7.14
CA GLU A 32 3.30 17.42 7.97
C GLU A 32 2.85 17.73 9.42
N LYS A 33 1.54 17.67 9.68
CA LYS A 33 1.00 17.77 11.06
C LYS A 33 1.02 16.42 11.81
N ILE A 34 1.41 15.33 11.15
CA ILE A 34 1.63 13.99 11.74
C ILE A 34 3.10 13.87 12.14
N LYS A 35 3.58 14.77 13.01
CA LYS A 35 4.81 14.56 13.76
C LYS A 35 4.42 13.91 15.09
N GLU A 36 5.16 12.87 15.44
CA GLU A 36 5.08 12.09 16.70
C GLU A 36 4.01 10.99 16.75
N ILE A 37 4.11 10.03 15.82
CA ILE A 37 3.94 8.62 16.21
C ILE A 37 5.22 7.93 15.75
N GLU A 38 6.12 7.67 16.70
CA GLU A 38 7.30 6.85 16.48
C GLU A 38 6.85 5.47 15.98
N ILE A 39 7.06 5.23 14.69
CA ILE A 39 7.22 3.87 14.18
C ILE A 39 8.54 3.40 14.80
N THR A 40 8.46 2.72 15.94
CA THR A 40 9.59 2.01 16.52
C THR A 40 9.88 0.82 15.62
N ASP A 41 10.73 1.10 14.63
CA ASP A 41 11.35 0.13 13.76
C ASP A 41 12.27 -0.71 14.65
N ASN A 42 11.80 -1.88 15.09
CA ASN A 42 12.63 -2.91 15.73
C ASN A 42 13.55 -3.53 14.65
N ASN A 43 14.43 -2.69 14.12
CA ASN A 43 15.52 -3.08 13.25
C ASN A 43 16.54 -3.82 14.11
N ASN A 44 16.47 -5.15 14.07
CA ASN A 44 17.66 -5.95 14.26
C ASN A 44 18.45 -5.86 12.93
N PRO A 45 19.54 -5.09 12.83
CA PRO A 45 20.29 -5.03 11.60
C PRO A 45 20.89 -6.42 11.35
N PHE A 46 20.33 -7.14 10.38
CA PHE A 46 21.02 -8.29 9.81
C PHE A 46 22.28 -7.76 9.14
N ILE A 47 23.42 -7.86 9.83
CA ILE A 47 24.71 -7.43 9.31
C ILE A 47 25.13 -8.47 8.27
N PHE A 48 24.83 -8.21 7.01
CA PHE A 48 25.50 -8.92 5.92
C PHE A 48 26.90 -8.33 5.74
N ASN A 49 27.90 -9.19 5.74
CA ASN A 49 29.24 -8.78 5.34
C ASN A 49 29.23 -8.45 3.84
N THR A 50 29.68 -7.25 3.47
CA THR A 50 29.81 -6.79 2.09
C THR A 50 30.64 -7.74 1.22
N ASP A 51 31.61 -8.42 1.82
CA ASP A 51 32.42 -9.44 1.14
C ASP A 51 31.60 -10.67 0.76
N ASP A 52 30.67 -11.10 1.62
CA ASP A 52 29.79 -12.24 1.36
C ASP A 52 28.73 -11.90 0.31
N ILE A 53 28.22 -10.67 0.30
CA ILE A 53 27.35 -10.16 -0.77
C ILE A 53 28.08 -10.20 -2.12
N ASN A 54 29.32 -9.72 -2.17
CA ASN A 54 30.11 -9.70 -3.40
C ASN A 54 30.48 -11.11 -3.89
N ARG A 55 30.81 -12.03 -2.97
CA ARG A 55 31.10 -13.44 -3.29
C ARG A 55 29.89 -14.20 -3.83
N THR A 56 28.69 -13.81 -3.41
CA THR A 56 27.44 -14.46 -3.84
C THR A 56 26.79 -13.84 -5.06
N LYS A 57 27.39 -12.80 -5.66
CA LYS A 57 26.90 -12.14 -6.87
C LYS A 57 26.68 -13.10 -8.05
N ASN A 58 27.45 -14.18 -8.12
CA ASN A 58 27.34 -15.19 -9.17
C ASN A 58 26.33 -16.32 -8.86
N ILE A 59 25.80 -16.39 -7.63
CA ILE A 59 24.77 -17.37 -7.27
C ILE A 59 23.47 -16.93 -7.92
N LYS A 60 23.00 -17.77 -8.85
CA LYS A 60 21.79 -17.52 -9.63
C LYS A 60 20.55 -17.88 -8.83
N LEU A 61 19.44 -17.20 -9.15
CA LEU A 61 18.13 -17.63 -8.69
C LEU A 61 17.77 -18.96 -9.33
N THR A 62 17.32 -19.89 -8.50
CA THR A 62 16.82 -21.18 -8.98
C THR A 62 15.48 -21.00 -9.69
N LYS A 63 15.00 -22.06 -10.35
CA LYS A 63 13.64 -22.05 -10.91
C LYS A 63 12.60 -21.86 -9.80
N GLU A 64 12.76 -22.52 -8.66
CA GLU A 64 11.87 -22.39 -7.51
C GLU A 64 11.86 -20.95 -6.95
N ASP A 65 13.00 -20.28 -6.91
CA ASP A 65 13.07 -18.85 -6.55
C ASP A 65 12.21 -18.00 -7.50
N LYS A 66 12.37 -18.19 -8.81
CA LYS A 66 11.62 -17.44 -9.84
C LYS A 66 10.12 -17.74 -9.77
N ASP A 67 9.74 -19.01 -9.59
CA ASP A 67 8.34 -19.42 -9.48
C ASP A 67 7.68 -18.78 -8.23
N ARG A 68 8.40 -18.70 -7.10
CA ARG A 68 7.93 -17.98 -5.89
C ARG A 68 7.75 -16.48 -6.13
N LEU A 69 8.68 -15.84 -6.84
CA LEU A 69 8.58 -14.42 -7.19
C LEU A 69 7.36 -14.14 -8.08
N VAL A 70 7.14 -14.96 -9.11
CA VAL A 70 5.95 -14.87 -9.98
C VAL A 70 4.66 -15.07 -9.18
N ALA A 71 4.64 -16.05 -8.28
CA ALA A 71 3.47 -16.37 -7.47
C ALA A 71 3.04 -15.24 -6.51
N PHE A 72 3.96 -14.35 -6.13
CA PHE A 72 3.64 -13.20 -5.28
C PHE A 72 2.59 -12.27 -5.91
N GLY A 73 2.57 -12.12 -7.24
CA GLY A 73 1.49 -11.44 -7.97
C GLY A 73 1.28 -9.97 -7.56
N ALA A 74 2.28 -9.12 -7.82
CA ALA A 74 2.38 -7.75 -7.31
C ALA A 74 1.12 -6.89 -7.53
N ASN A 75 0.50 -7.01 -8.71
CA ASN A 75 -0.62 -6.16 -9.10
C ASN A 75 -1.94 -6.47 -8.38
N LYS A 76 -2.17 -7.71 -7.91
CA LYS A 76 -3.44 -8.10 -7.29
C LYS A 76 -3.69 -7.30 -6.00
N TYR A 77 -2.67 -7.23 -5.14
CA TYR A 77 -2.77 -6.51 -3.88
C TYR A 77 -2.89 -5.00 -4.09
N ALA A 78 -2.01 -4.43 -4.92
CA ALA A 78 -2.01 -2.99 -5.19
C ALA A 78 -3.34 -2.50 -5.78
N SER A 79 -3.92 -3.27 -6.72
CA SER A 79 -5.24 -2.96 -7.30
C SER A 79 -6.35 -3.01 -6.25
N ALA A 80 -6.32 -4.02 -5.37
CA ALA A 80 -7.31 -4.15 -4.30
C ALA A 80 -7.20 -3.00 -3.29
N LEU A 81 -5.98 -2.62 -2.90
CA LEU A 81 -5.75 -1.49 -1.99
C LEU A 81 -6.17 -0.15 -2.61
N LEU A 82 -5.87 0.09 -3.89
CA LEU A 82 -6.32 1.29 -4.61
C LEU A 82 -7.85 1.33 -4.76
N SER A 83 -8.47 0.20 -5.10
CA SER A 83 -9.92 0.10 -5.20
C SER A 83 -10.59 0.37 -3.86
N PHE A 84 -10.06 -0.23 -2.78
CA PHE A 84 -10.49 0.04 -1.41
C PHE A 84 -10.39 1.53 -1.09
N TYR A 85 -9.21 2.13 -1.32
CA TYR A 85 -8.97 3.53 -1.03
C TYR A 85 -9.93 4.46 -1.77
N ASN A 86 -10.01 4.33 -3.10
CA ASN A 86 -10.82 5.18 -3.97
C ASN A 86 -12.32 5.09 -3.64
N LYS A 87 -12.79 3.93 -3.19
CA LYS A 87 -14.20 3.73 -2.80
C LYS A 87 -14.59 4.61 -1.62
N TYR A 88 -13.66 4.88 -0.70
CA TYR A 88 -13.94 5.63 0.53
C TYR A 88 -13.28 7.02 0.58
N ASP A 89 -12.38 7.37 -0.36
CA ASP A 89 -11.62 8.63 -0.38
C ASP A 89 -12.50 9.88 -0.25
N ASN A 90 -13.59 9.97 -1.03
CA ASN A 90 -14.52 11.11 -0.99
C ASN A 90 -15.14 11.33 0.41
N PHE A 91 -15.44 10.25 1.11
CA PHE A 91 -15.98 10.32 2.48
C PHE A 91 -14.92 10.87 3.45
N TYR A 92 -13.67 10.41 3.30
CA TYR A 92 -12.56 10.86 4.13
C TYR A 92 -12.17 12.30 3.86
N GLU A 93 -12.10 12.73 2.60
CA GLU A 93 -11.83 14.12 2.25
C GLU A 93 -12.88 15.07 2.83
N ALA A 94 -14.17 14.71 2.74
CA ALA A 94 -15.26 15.48 3.33
C ALA A 94 -15.10 15.58 4.87
N THR A 95 -14.74 14.48 5.52
CA THR A 95 -14.58 14.43 6.98
C THR A 95 -13.37 15.24 7.46
N ILE A 96 -12.21 15.09 6.81
CA ILE A 96 -11.01 15.88 7.12
C ILE A 96 -11.28 17.37 6.92
N THR A 97 -11.96 17.74 5.83
CA THR A 97 -12.26 19.13 5.54
C THR A 97 -13.15 19.73 6.63
N TYR A 98 -14.14 18.97 7.11
CA TYR A 98 -14.98 19.37 8.23
C TYR A 98 -14.17 19.62 9.52
N TYR A 99 -13.27 18.69 9.89
CA TYR A 99 -12.46 18.83 11.10
C TYR A 99 -11.39 19.92 11.03
N ASN A 100 -10.91 20.24 9.84
CA ASN A 100 -9.89 21.27 9.64
C ASN A 100 -10.46 22.68 9.50
N CYS A 101 -11.79 22.85 9.48
CA CYS A 101 -12.38 24.18 9.53
C CYS A 101 -12.04 24.86 10.85
N ASP A 102 -11.58 26.11 10.79
CA ASP A 102 -11.48 26.96 11.97
C ASP A 102 -12.84 27.01 12.65
N ASN A 103 -12.84 26.97 13.98
CA ASN A 103 -14.06 27.05 14.75
C ASN A 103 -14.87 28.31 14.47
N ASN A 104 -14.19 29.38 14.05
CA ASN A 104 -14.77 30.68 13.74
C ASN A 104 -15.19 30.84 12.27
N ASP A 105 -14.80 29.91 11.38
CA ASP A 105 -15.19 29.94 9.97
C ASP A 105 -16.51 29.20 9.74
N VAL A 106 -17.61 29.92 9.97
CA VAL A 106 -18.98 29.43 9.79
C VAL A 106 -19.24 28.98 8.35
N SER A 107 -18.60 29.63 7.35
CA SER A 107 -18.75 29.28 5.94
C SER A 107 -18.09 27.93 5.63
N CYS A 108 -16.86 27.71 6.13
CA CYS A 108 -16.17 26.43 6.04
C CYS A 108 -16.97 25.32 6.72
N LYS A 109 -17.46 25.56 7.94
CA LYS A 109 -18.26 24.57 8.68
C LYS A 109 -19.54 24.20 7.95
N ASN A 110 -20.30 25.16 7.42
CA ASN A 110 -21.55 24.88 6.72
C ASN A 110 -21.32 24.11 5.42
N LYS A 111 -20.33 24.50 4.62
CA LYS A 111 -19.97 23.80 3.38
C LYS A 111 -19.48 22.38 3.66
N SER A 112 -18.62 22.22 4.66
CA SER A 112 -18.06 20.92 5.02
C SER A 112 -19.08 20.01 5.69
N LEU A 113 -19.99 20.57 6.50
CA LEU A 113 -21.09 19.81 7.11
C LEU A 113 -22.05 19.28 6.03
N LEU A 114 -22.30 20.04 4.96
CA LEU A 114 -23.13 19.58 3.84
C LEU A 114 -22.46 18.40 3.10
N LEU A 115 -21.17 18.54 2.78
CA LEU A 115 -20.37 17.46 2.17
C LEU A 115 -20.31 16.23 3.06
N TYR A 116 -20.14 16.44 4.36
CA TYR A 116 -20.10 15.40 5.36
C TYR A 116 -21.44 14.66 5.45
N LYS A 117 -22.56 15.37 5.59
CA LYS A 117 -23.91 14.78 5.63
C LYS A 117 -24.24 13.95 4.38
N ASN A 118 -23.86 14.43 3.20
CA ASN A 118 -24.12 13.72 1.95
C ASN A 118 -23.31 12.41 1.84
N ASN A 119 -22.08 12.38 2.34
CA ASN A 119 -21.24 11.17 2.33
C ASN A 119 -21.51 10.26 3.55
N ASP A 120 -22.00 10.82 4.65
CA ASP A 120 -22.27 10.09 5.91
C ASP A 120 -23.35 9.02 5.75
N ASN A 121 -24.44 9.33 5.04
CA ASN A 121 -25.47 8.32 4.75
C ASN A 121 -24.94 7.17 3.91
N ILE A 122 -23.99 7.43 3.00
CA ILE A 122 -23.32 6.39 2.19
C ILE A 122 -22.39 5.56 3.08
N PHE A 123 -21.69 6.20 4.03
CA PHE A 123 -20.77 5.53 4.94
C PHE A 123 -21.49 4.64 5.97
N LYS A 124 -22.56 5.14 6.61
CA LYS A 124 -23.40 4.36 7.53
C LYS A 124 -23.91 3.07 6.91
N LEU A 125 -24.29 3.11 5.63
CA LEU A 125 -24.78 1.94 4.89
C LEU A 125 -23.68 0.93 4.51
N ASN A 126 -22.40 1.33 4.59
CA ASN A 126 -21.29 0.57 4.02
C ASN A 126 -20.16 0.23 5.02
N TYR A 127 -20.28 0.62 6.29
CA TYR A 127 -19.24 0.37 7.31
C TYR A 127 -18.89 -1.13 7.45
N SER A 128 -19.90 -2.02 7.50
CA SER A 128 -19.65 -3.46 7.58
C SER A 128 -18.89 -4.01 6.37
N ASN A 129 -19.05 -3.37 5.21
CA ASN A 129 -18.28 -3.71 4.02
C ASN A 129 -16.87 -3.11 4.05
N LEU A 130 -16.67 -1.94 4.67
CA LEU A 130 -15.35 -1.34 4.82
C LEU A 130 -14.39 -2.27 5.55
N THR A 131 -14.76 -2.75 6.74
CA THR A 131 -13.86 -3.62 7.52
C THR A 131 -13.64 -4.97 6.83
N LYS A 132 -14.68 -5.52 6.20
CA LYS A 132 -14.59 -6.74 5.40
C LYS A 132 -13.64 -6.60 4.21
N GLU A 133 -13.75 -5.50 3.45
CA GLU A 133 -12.88 -5.22 2.31
C GLU A 133 -11.45 -4.94 2.76
N PHE A 134 -11.27 -4.26 3.89
CA PHE A 134 -9.93 -4.04 4.44
C PHE A 134 -9.28 -5.36 4.87
N ARG A 135 -10.02 -6.25 5.54
CA ARG A 135 -9.53 -7.59 5.88
C ARG A 135 -9.25 -8.47 4.66
N ALA A 136 -9.91 -8.22 3.53
CA ALA A 136 -9.61 -8.92 2.29
C ALA A 136 -8.16 -8.67 1.82
N LEU A 137 -7.56 -7.53 2.16
CA LEU A 137 -6.14 -7.25 1.88
C LEU A 137 -5.21 -8.25 2.60
N VAL A 138 -5.50 -8.58 3.86
CA VAL A 138 -4.74 -9.58 4.63
C VAL A 138 -4.84 -10.97 3.97
N VAL A 139 -6.02 -11.31 3.45
CA VAL A 139 -6.22 -12.58 2.73
C VAL A 139 -5.38 -12.61 1.45
N ILE A 140 -5.41 -11.53 0.66
CA ILE A 140 -4.61 -11.43 -0.58
C ILE A 140 -3.11 -11.56 -0.26
N LEU A 141 -2.62 -10.88 0.79
CA LEU A 141 -1.21 -11.00 1.20
C LEU A 141 -0.85 -12.42 1.63
N LYS A 142 -1.71 -13.10 2.38
CA LYS A 142 -1.49 -14.48 2.79
C LYS A 142 -1.47 -15.43 1.60
N GLU A 143 -2.27 -15.19 0.57
CA GLU A 143 -2.23 -15.98 -0.67
C GLU A 143 -0.91 -15.75 -1.42
N SER A 144 -0.46 -14.50 -1.51
CA SER A 144 0.77 -14.10 -2.20
C SER A 144 2.06 -14.46 -1.46
N ALA A 145 2.02 -14.49 -0.12
CA ALA A 145 3.13 -14.79 0.76
C ALA A 145 2.66 -15.68 1.93
N PRO A 146 2.47 -17.00 1.72
CA PRO A 146 1.85 -17.89 2.72
C PRO A 146 2.55 -17.97 4.07
N ASN A 147 3.86 -17.73 4.09
CA ASN A 147 4.67 -17.75 5.31
C ASN A 147 4.77 -16.38 5.99
N TYR A 148 4.19 -15.33 5.40
CA TYR A 148 4.16 -14.00 5.95
C TYR A 148 2.93 -13.81 6.84
N ILE A 149 3.13 -13.36 8.08
CA ILE A 149 2.06 -13.10 9.03
C ILE A 149 1.96 -11.59 9.25
N SER A 150 0.85 -11.04 8.78
CA SER A 150 0.55 -9.61 8.84
C SER A 150 -0.13 -9.21 10.15
N THR A 151 0.62 -9.27 11.26
CA THR A 151 0.07 -8.91 12.58
C THR A 151 -0.24 -7.42 12.67
N ILE A 152 0.67 -6.58 12.19
CA ILE A 152 0.56 -5.11 12.30
C ILE A 152 -0.62 -4.57 11.49
N LEU A 153 -0.86 -5.07 10.27
CA LEU A 153 -2.02 -4.67 9.48
C LEU A 153 -3.31 -5.15 10.14
N SER A 154 -3.34 -6.38 10.67
CA SER A 154 -4.52 -6.91 11.37
C SER A 154 -4.87 -6.03 12.58
N GLU A 155 -3.89 -5.65 13.38
CA GLU A 155 -4.09 -4.72 14.51
C GLU A 155 -4.53 -3.32 14.06
N ALA A 156 -3.99 -2.81 12.95
CA ALA A 156 -4.41 -1.53 12.40
C ALA A 156 -5.87 -1.57 11.92
N ILE A 157 -6.28 -2.67 11.27
CA ILE A 157 -7.66 -2.91 10.85
C ILE A 157 -8.59 -3.00 12.08
N ASP A 158 -8.18 -3.70 13.14
CA ASP A 158 -8.95 -3.80 14.38
C ASP A 158 -9.16 -2.43 15.03
N LYS A 159 -8.14 -1.56 15.01
CA LYS A 159 -8.27 -0.16 15.49
C LYS A 159 -9.26 0.64 14.66
N VAL A 160 -9.21 0.51 13.33
CA VAL A 160 -10.19 1.12 12.42
C VAL A 160 -11.59 0.60 12.77
N GLU A 161 -11.78 -0.71 12.79
CA GLU A 161 -13.05 -1.36 13.09
C GLU A 161 -13.63 -0.86 14.42
N HIS A 162 -12.82 -0.86 15.49
CA HIS A 162 -13.24 -0.41 16.82
C HIS A 162 -13.69 1.06 16.82
N CYS A 163 -12.91 1.95 16.20
CA CYS A 163 -13.20 3.38 16.21
C CYS A 163 -14.51 3.69 15.46
N PHE A 164 -14.68 3.11 14.27
CA PHE A 164 -15.89 3.31 13.48
C PHE A 164 -17.13 2.64 14.09
N LYS A 165 -16.98 1.47 14.72
CA LYS A 165 -18.08 0.84 15.48
C LYS A 165 -18.57 1.74 16.60
N LYS A 166 -17.63 2.28 17.39
CA LYS A 166 -17.95 3.21 18.48
C LYS A 166 -18.70 4.44 17.95
N ALA A 167 -18.28 5.00 16.82
CA ALA A 167 -18.98 6.11 16.18
C ALA A 167 -20.41 5.72 15.76
N VAL A 168 -20.62 4.54 15.16
CA VAL A 168 -21.97 4.06 14.78
C VAL A 168 -22.86 3.89 16.01
N ASP A 169 -22.36 3.24 17.05
CA ASP A 169 -23.12 2.97 18.27
C ASP A 169 -23.46 4.26 19.03
N SER A 170 -22.53 5.21 19.12
CA SER A 170 -22.74 6.48 19.83
C SER A 170 -23.73 7.42 19.13
N ASN A 171 -23.97 7.24 17.83
CA ASN A 171 -24.88 8.08 17.05
C ASN A 171 -26.29 7.52 16.93
N GLN A 172 -26.61 6.38 17.55
CA GLN A 172 -28.01 5.92 17.66
C GLN A 172 -28.89 6.92 18.43
N THR A 173 -28.29 7.84 19.19
CA THR A 173 -28.95 8.95 19.90
C THR A 173 -29.04 10.25 19.07
N HIS A 174 -28.27 10.40 17.99
CA HIS A 174 -28.27 11.58 17.10
C HIS A 174 -28.80 11.19 15.71
N LYS A 175 -30.08 11.47 15.45
CA LYS A 175 -30.78 10.98 14.24
C LYS A 175 -30.29 11.58 12.91
N ASP A 176 -29.60 12.72 12.94
CA ASP A 176 -29.42 13.54 11.74
C ASP A 176 -28.03 13.40 11.07
N TYR A 177 -27.00 12.91 11.77
CA TYR A 177 -25.66 12.67 11.22
C TYR A 177 -24.78 11.86 12.19
N LEU A 178 -23.83 11.08 11.67
CA LEU A 178 -22.78 10.42 12.43
C LEU A 178 -21.76 11.48 12.84
N ILE A 179 -21.35 11.52 14.10
CA ILE A 179 -20.11 12.19 14.52
C ILE A 179 -19.00 11.13 14.53
N ILE A 180 -18.11 11.17 13.53
CA ILE A 180 -16.91 10.32 13.51
C ILE A 180 -15.75 11.09 14.10
N ASP A 181 -15.19 10.66 15.23
CA ASP A 181 -13.98 11.26 15.81
C ASP A 181 -12.84 11.35 14.77
N ALA A 182 -12.15 12.49 14.72
CA ALA A 182 -10.96 12.69 13.90
C ALA A 182 -9.93 11.56 14.09
N ASN A 183 -9.83 10.98 15.30
CA ASN A 183 -9.00 9.81 15.60
C ASN A 183 -9.34 8.57 14.74
N CYS A 184 -10.60 8.37 14.35
CA CYS A 184 -10.99 7.28 13.47
C CYS A 184 -10.48 7.49 12.05
N ILE A 185 -10.51 8.73 11.59
CA ILE A 185 -9.97 9.12 10.28
C ILE A 185 -8.45 8.96 10.26
N TYR A 186 -7.77 9.38 11.32
CA TYR A 186 -6.34 9.12 11.47
C TYR A 186 -6.03 7.62 11.48
N SER A 187 -6.84 6.82 12.19
CA SER A 187 -6.68 5.36 12.21
C SER A 187 -6.84 4.74 10.82
N TYR A 188 -7.76 5.25 9.99
CA TYR A 188 -7.93 4.81 8.61
C TYR A 188 -6.68 5.09 7.76
N PHE A 189 -6.20 6.34 7.73
CA PHE A 189 -4.99 6.68 6.95
C PHE A 189 -3.74 5.96 7.46
N TYR A 190 -3.64 5.79 8.78
CA TYR A 190 -2.59 4.97 9.38
C TYR A 190 -2.68 3.52 8.88
N GLY A 191 -3.88 2.92 8.89
CA GLY A 191 -4.11 1.58 8.35
C GLY A 191 -3.71 1.46 6.87
N ILE A 192 -4.04 2.45 6.03
CA ILE A 192 -3.64 2.47 4.62
C ILE A 192 -2.11 2.48 4.49
N ASN A 193 -1.42 3.31 5.27
CA ASN A 193 0.04 3.34 5.26
C ASN A 193 0.64 2.01 5.71
N ILE A 194 0.09 1.40 6.77
CA ILE A 194 0.49 0.06 7.21
C ILE A 194 0.25 -0.98 6.10
N ALA A 195 -0.87 -0.89 5.37
CA ALA A 195 -1.16 -1.80 4.27
C ALA A 195 -0.11 -1.72 3.13
N ILE A 196 0.44 -0.53 2.87
CA ILE A 196 1.52 -0.34 1.89
C ILE A 196 2.84 -0.92 2.42
N THR A 197 3.20 -0.63 3.67
CA THR A 197 4.45 -1.15 4.26
C THR A 197 4.43 -2.67 4.38
N ASP A 198 3.29 -3.22 4.76
CA ASP A 198 3.09 -4.65 4.96
C ASP A 198 3.17 -5.43 3.63
N TYR A 199 2.74 -4.81 2.52
CA TYR A 199 2.96 -5.36 1.18
C TYR A 199 4.44 -5.41 0.78
N ILE A 200 5.20 -4.36 1.11
CA ILE A 200 6.66 -4.32 0.89
C ILE A 200 7.37 -5.40 1.73
N ASP A 201 6.93 -5.58 2.98
CA ASP A 201 7.48 -6.58 3.90
C ASP A 201 7.12 -8.01 3.47
N ALA A 202 5.91 -8.23 2.99
CA ALA A 202 5.51 -9.50 2.40
C ALA A 202 6.40 -9.88 1.21
N PHE A 203 6.66 -8.94 0.28
CA PHE A 203 7.59 -9.17 -0.83
C PHE A 203 8.99 -9.51 -0.34
N THR A 204 9.50 -8.75 0.63
CA THR A 204 10.82 -8.99 1.23
C THR A 204 10.89 -10.37 1.88
N SER A 205 9.82 -10.83 2.52
CA SER A 205 9.75 -12.16 3.14
C SER A 205 9.86 -13.30 2.11
N VAL A 206 9.23 -13.14 0.94
CA VAL A 206 9.33 -14.10 -0.17
C VAL A 206 10.76 -14.17 -0.69
N VAL A 207 11.43 -13.03 -0.80
CA VAL A 207 12.80 -12.95 -1.32
C VAL A 207 13.83 -13.45 -0.31
N ASN A 208 13.59 -13.28 1.00
CA ASN A 208 14.55 -13.64 2.05
C ASN A 208 14.96 -15.13 2.06
N VAL A 209 14.17 -15.99 1.42
CA VAL A 209 14.42 -17.43 1.29
C VAL A 209 14.96 -17.82 -0.10
N CYS A 210 15.31 -16.84 -0.94
CA CYS A 210 15.92 -17.07 -2.24
C CYS A 210 17.40 -17.45 -2.12
N SER A 211 17.90 -18.17 -3.13
CA SER A 211 19.26 -18.70 -3.13
C SER A 211 20.35 -17.62 -3.23
N SER A 212 20.02 -16.46 -3.82
CA SER A 212 20.98 -15.37 -4.04
C SER A 212 20.93 -14.32 -2.92
N LEU A 213 21.98 -14.26 -2.11
CA LEU A 213 22.12 -13.24 -1.06
C LEU A 213 22.29 -11.83 -1.64
N TYR A 214 22.94 -11.69 -2.80
CA TYR A 214 23.05 -10.42 -3.50
C TYR A 214 21.68 -9.84 -3.86
N PHE A 215 20.81 -10.66 -4.47
CA PHE A 215 19.45 -10.25 -4.79
C PHE A 215 18.63 -9.94 -3.52
N THR A 216 18.76 -10.77 -2.49
CA THR A 216 18.09 -10.56 -1.20
C THR A 216 18.46 -9.22 -0.57
N TYR A 217 19.76 -8.87 -0.57
CA TYR A 217 20.24 -7.59 -0.08
C TYR A 217 19.69 -6.41 -0.89
N SER A 218 19.70 -6.52 -2.22
CA SER A 218 19.14 -5.48 -3.10
C SER A 218 17.64 -5.26 -2.90
N VAL A 219 16.87 -6.33 -2.66
CA VAL A 219 15.44 -6.22 -2.33
C VAL A 219 15.23 -5.50 -1.00
N ARG A 220 16.05 -5.77 0.03
CA ARG A 220 15.94 -5.04 1.31
C ARG A 220 16.25 -3.55 1.14
N SER A 221 17.31 -3.24 0.39
CA SER A 221 17.66 -1.83 0.07
C SER A 221 16.52 -1.13 -0.69
N PHE A 222 15.89 -1.83 -1.64
CA PHE A 222 14.70 -1.35 -2.32
C PHE A 222 13.52 -1.15 -1.36
N ALA A 223 13.26 -2.11 -0.48
CA ALA A 223 12.17 -2.06 0.50
C ALA A 223 12.30 -0.85 1.44
N ASP A 224 13.51 -0.56 1.91
CA ASP A 224 13.77 0.61 2.75
C ASP A 224 13.44 1.92 2.02
N MET A 225 13.83 2.03 0.74
CA MET A 225 13.50 3.20 -0.06
C MET A 225 12.01 3.27 -0.39
N ALA A 226 11.37 2.14 -0.69
CA ALA A 226 9.94 2.05 -0.93
C ALA A 226 9.13 2.52 0.29
N LYS A 227 9.53 2.11 1.50
CA LYS A 227 8.89 2.54 2.75
C LYS A 227 9.06 4.05 2.99
N LYS A 228 10.26 4.61 2.75
CA LYS A 228 10.50 6.06 2.83
C LYS A 228 9.65 6.83 1.82
N PHE A 229 9.60 6.34 0.59
CA PHE A 229 8.78 6.92 -0.47
C PHE A 229 7.28 6.86 -0.12
N ALA A 230 6.80 5.71 0.36
CA ALA A 230 5.43 5.53 0.81
C ALA A 230 5.05 6.45 1.98
N LYS A 231 5.94 6.63 2.97
CA LYS A 231 5.71 7.56 4.08
C LYS A 231 5.47 9.00 3.60
N LYS A 232 6.10 9.40 2.50
CA LYS A 232 6.00 10.76 1.93
C LYS A 232 4.86 10.94 0.94
N ARG A 233 4.51 9.89 0.19
CA ARG A 233 3.53 9.95 -0.90
C ARG A 233 2.21 9.23 -0.59
N GLY A 234 2.14 8.50 0.52
CA GLY A 234 0.96 7.76 0.95
C GLY A 234 0.51 6.76 -0.11
N ILE A 235 -0.81 6.63 -0.30
CA ILE A 235 -1.42 5.71 -1.26
C ILE A 235 -0.89 5.86 -2.69
N LYS A 236 -0.49 7.07 -3.10
CA LYS A 236 0.01 7.31 -4.47
C LYS A 236 1.27 6.52 -4.79
N SER A 237 2.06 6.18 -3.77
CA SER A 237 3.28 5.38 -3.94
C SER A 237 3.03 3.94 -4.40
N ILE A 238 1.86 3.37 -4.08
CA ILE A 238 1.63 1.93 -4.25
C ILE A 238 1.75 1.49 -5.71
N THR A 239 1.32 2.33 -6.66
CA THR A 239 1.39 2.02 -8.09
C THR A 239 2.84 1.90 -8.54
N ALA A 240 3.70 2.85 -8.19
CA ALA A 240 5.12 2.81 -8.55
C ALA A 240 5.84 1.61 -7.90
N ILE A 241 5.54 1.32 -6.63
CA ILE A 241 6.10 0.18 -5.89
C ILE A 241 5.66 -1.15 -6.54
N ALA A 242 4.37 -1.30 -6.83
CA ALA A 242 3.84 -2.51 -7.45
C ALA A 242 4.40 -2.71 -8.86
N CYS A 243 4.50 -1.65 -9.67
CA CYS A 243 5.12 -1.72 -10.99
C CYS A 243 6.59 -2.12 -10.91
N ALA A 244 7.34 -1.60 -9.93
CA ALA A 244 8.73 -1.98 -9.73
C ALA A 244 8.88 -3.47 -9.38
N ILE A 245 8.02 -4.01 -8.52
CA ILE A 245 8.02 -5.44 -8.17
C ILE A 245 7.61 -6.27 -9.40
N GLU A 246 6.52 -5.91 -10.09
CA GLU A 246 6.03 -6.57 -11.31
C GLU A 246 7.10 -6.63 -12.41
N ALA A 247 7.86 -5.54 -12.58
CA ALA A 247 8.96 -5.46 -13.55
C ALA A 247 10.07 -6.48 -13.30
N ILE A 248 10.25 -6.90 -12.05
CA ILE A 248 11.21 -7.94 -11.67
C ILE A 248 10.59 -9.33 -11.78
N VAL A 249 9.33 -9.50 -11.34
CA VAL A 249 8.76 -10.84 -11.18
C VAL A 249 8.09 -11.41 -12.43
N SER A 250 7.56 -10.57 -13.34
CA SER A 250 6.64 -11.03 -14.40
C SER A 250 6.73 -10.25 -15.71
N SER A 251 7.83 -9.51 -15.93
CA SER A 251 8.16 -8.78 -17.19
C SER A 251 7.49 -7.41 -17.36
N GLY A 252 7.14 -6.74 -16.27
CA GLY A 252 6.74 -5.32 -16.29
C GLY A 252 7.87 -4.36 -16.75
N SER A 253 7.51 -3.09 -16.97
CA SER A 253 8.45 -2.06 -17.43
C SER A 253 9.15 -1.35 -16.26
N ILE A 254 10.47 -1.52 -16.17
CA ILE A 254 11.31 -0.78 -15.20
C ILE A 254 11.25 0.73 -15.42
N GLU A 255 11.25 1.17 -16.68
CA GLU A 255 11.20 2.61 -17.00
C GLU A 255 9.85 3.22 -16.63
N GLU A 256 8.76 2.46 -16.74
CA GLU A 256 7.45 2.92 -16.31
C GLU A 256 7.38 3.06 -14.79
N ALA A 257 7.91 2.08 -14.04
CA ALA A 257 7.97 2.17 -12.58
C ALA A 257 8.78 3.39 -12.11
N LYS A 258 9.91 3.67 -12.76
CA LYS A 258 10.75 4.85 -12.47
C LYS A 258 10.02 6.14 -12.81
N LYS A 259 9.40 6.22 -13.99
CA LYS A 259 8.62 7.39 -14.40
C LYS A 259 7.51 7.69 -13.40
N LEU A 260 6.78 6.68 -12.95
CA LEU A 260 5.74 6.86 -11.92
C LEU A 260 6.31 7.36 -10.60
N ALA A 261 7.49 6.90 -10.19
CA ALA A 261 8.15 7.40 -8.99
C ALA A 261 8.58 8.87 -9.14
N GLU A 262 9.15 9.24 -10.29
CA GLU A 262 9.63 10.59 -10.59
C GLU A 262 8.49 11.60 -10.81
N GLU A 263 7.34 11.18 -11.37
CA GLU A 263 6.14 12.03 -11.49
C GLU A 263 5.57 12.44 -10.13
N LEU A 264 5.86 11.65 -9.09
CA LEU A 264 5.48 11.95 -7.71
C LEU A 264 6.56 12.74 -6.96
N ASP A 265 7.68 13.09 -7.61
CA ASP A 265 8.72 13.94 -7.02
C ASP A 265 8.16 15.36 -6.82
N ARG A 266 8.44 15.96 -5.67
CA ARG A 266 8.06 17.36 -5.41
C ARG A 266 9.27 18.24 -5.61
N GLU A 267 9.04 19.48 -6.01
CA GLU A 267 10.12 20.48 -6.03
C GLU A 267 10.75 20.54 -4.63
N ARG A 268 12.01 20.06 -4.51
CA ARG A 268 12.88 20.00 -3.31
C ARG A 268 12.80 18.75 -2.45
N GLU A 269 11.87 17.83 -2.69
CA GLU A 269 11.84 16.54 -1.99
C GLU A 269 12.18 15.44 -3.01
N ASN A 270 13.45 15.06 -3.09
CA ASN A 270 14.00 14.17 -4.12
C ASN A 270 13.63 12.68 -3.94
N GLU A 271 12.61 12.34 -3.13
CA GLU A 271 12.34 10.93 -2.78
C GLU A 271 11.89 10.10 -3.98
N GLY A 272 11.23 10.71 -4.97
CA GLY A 272 10.84 10.02 -6.20
C GLY A 272 12.06 9.60 -7.01
N LYS A 273 13.05 10.50 -7.14
CA LYS A 273 14.34 10.22 -7.79
C LYS A 273 15.18 9.21 -7.01
N GLU A 274 15.19 9.29 -5.68
CA GLU A 274 15.90 8.31 -4.84
C GLU A 274 15.27 6.93 -4.97
N PHE A 275 13.95 6.85 -5.02
CA PHE A 275 13.25 5.59 -5.24
C PHE A 275 13.47 5.04 -6.66
N ALA A 276 13.47 5.89 -7.69
CA ALA A 276 13.82 5.50 -9.06
C ALA A 276 15.23 4.88 -9.16
N LYS A 277 16.22 5.43 -8.45
CA LYS A 277 17.57 4.83 -8.35
C LYS A 277 17.56 3.47 -7.67
N ALA A 278 16.73 3.29 -6.64
CA ALA A 278 16.58 2.00 -5.98
C ALA A 278 15.92 0.95 -6.91
N ILE A 279 14.97 1.37 -7.74
CA ILE A 279 14.38 0.52 -8.79
C ILE A 279 15.46 0.08 -9.80
N ASP A 280 16.32 1.00 -10.27
CA ASP A 280 17.43 0.66 -11.16
C ASP A 280 18.39 -0.34 -10.51
N ALA A 281 18.77 -0.12 -9.25
CA ALA A 281 19.66 -1.01 -8.51
C ALA A 281 19.06 -2.42 -8.35
N LEU A 282 17.75 -2.52 -8.04
CA LEU A 282 17.03 -3.78 -7.97
C LEU A 282 17.03 -4.52 -9.32
N ASN A 283 16.78 -3.81 -10.42
CA ASN A 283 16.81 -4.37 -11.78
C ASN A 283 18.19 -4.94 -12.15
N VAL A 284 19.25 -4.18 -11.86
CA VAL A 284 20.63 -4.63 -12.09
C VAL A 284 20.92 -5.91 -11.30
N ALA A 285 20.50 -5.95 -10.02
CA ALA A 285 20.70 -7.12 -9.19
C ALA A 285 19.96 -8.34 -9.75
N TYR A 286 18.68 -8.19 -10.11
CA TYR A 286 17.88 -9.26 -10.69
C TYR A 286 18.48 -9.80 -11.99
N LYS A 287 18.84 -8.93 -12.94
CA LYS A 287 19.51 -9.33 -14.19
C LYS A 287 20.79 -10.10 -13.94
N THR A 288 21.59 -9.67 -12.98
CA THR A 288 22.87 -10.32 -12.62
C THR A 288 22.67 -11.76 -12.14
N VAL A 289 21.59 -12.04 -11.41
CA VAL A 289 21.32 -13.36 -10.82
C VAL A 289 20.39 -14.23 -11.66
N THR A 290 19.91 -13.73 -12.80
CA THR A 290 18.98 -14.46 -13.68
C THR A 290 19.54 -14.78 -15.06
N LEU A 291 20.44 -13.94 -15.59
CA LEU A 291 21.25 -14.18 -16.79
C LEU A 291 22.44 -15.08 -16.46
#